data_AF-A0A9E4HLC3-F1
#
_entry.id   AF-A0A9E4HLC3-F1
#
_cell.length_a   1.000
_cell.length_b   1.000
_cell.length_c   1.000
_cell.angle_alpha   90.00
_cell.angle_beta   90.00
_cell.angle_gamma   90.00
#
_symmetry.space_group_name_H-M   'P 1'
#
loop_
_entity.id
_entity.type
_entity.pdbx_description
1 polymer ?
#
loop_
_entity_poly.entity_id
_entity_poly.type
_entity_poly.pdbx_seq_one_letter_code
_entity_poly.pdbx_strand_id
1 'polypeptide(L)'
;MRQARSRRSATRLIAAGVAAVLAGACGPSGGGDGAAGAAQDGRGTETVRLEVTHRSEWRQLWIEGATDLPDGASVNYQVVHELAERAPADEWPTANLISSGRAAVRDGQYWTRINTFNWPPGAVRVVVQFPLPPQPPEVEARYGAFGEHLGGNNVIELAGTKAVEVEHAFDHRR
;
A
#
# COMPACT_ATOMS: atom_id res chain seq x y z
N MET A 1 -9.23 22.64 44.52
CA MET A 1 -9.05 21.41 45.33
C MET A 1 -9.83 20.27 44.69
N ARG A 2 -9.15 19.14 44.42
CA ARG A 2 -9.60 17.72 44.46
C ARG A 2 -10.90 17.35 43.71
N GLN A 3 -11.04 16.25 42.96
CA GLN A 3 -10.21 15.07 42.72
C GLN A 3 -10.88 14.29 41.58
N ALA A 4 -10.07 13.62 40.77
CA ALA A 4 -10.46 12.53 39.89
C ALA A 4 -11.17 11.39 40.65
N ARG A 5 -12.00 10.61 39.95
CA ARG A 5 -12.25 9.21 40.33
C ARG A 5 -12.57 8.36 39.11
N SER A 6 -11.51 7.67 38.66
CA SER A 6 -11.58 6.39 37.94
C SER A 6 -12.48 5.41 38.68
N ARG A 7 -13.25 4.61 37.96
CA ARG A 7 -13.76 3.32 38.47
C ARG A 7 -13.40 2.20 37.49
N ARG A 8 -12.71 1.22 38.08
CA ARG A 8 -12.25 -0.04 37.52
C ARG A 8 -13.36 -1.10 37.57
N SER A 9 -13.05 -2.22 36.90
CA SER A 9 -13.44 -3.62 37.19
C SER A 9 -14.79 -4.07 36.61
N ALA A 10 -14.81 -4.98 35.63
CA ALA A 10 -14.46 -6.42 35.65
C ALA A 10 -15.53 -7.28 36.34
N THR A 11 -16.02 -8.32 35.63
CA THR A 11 -16.57 -9.64 36.06
C THR A 11 -17.38 -10.21 34.88
N ARG A 12 -16.84 -11.13 34.08
CA ARG A 12 -16.87 -12.62 34.17
C ARG A 12 -18.27 -13.26 34.03
N LEU A 13 -18.35 -14.10 32.97
CA LEU A 13 -18.94 -15.44 32.85
C LEU A 13 -20.39 -15.66 33.29
N ILE A 14 -21.18 -16.30 32.41
CA ILE A 14 -21.94 -17.53 32.72
C ILE A 14 -22.18 -18.29 31.41
N ALA A 15 -21.84 -19.58 31.45
CA ALA A 15 -22.16 -20.62 30.49
C ALA A 15 -23.53 -21.25 30.83
N ALA A 16 -24.21 -21.87 29.85
CA ALA A 16 -24.88 -23.18 29.97
C ALA A 16 -25.93 -23.44 28.87
N GLY A 17 -26.04 -24.71 28.46
CA GLY A 17 -27.16 -25.32 27.70
C GLY A 17 -26.65 -26.20 26.56
N VAL A 18 -26.28 -27.49 26.72
CA VAL A 18 -27.08 -28.70 27.08
C VAL A 18 -28.23 -28.90 26.06
N ALA A 19 -28.47 -30.01 25.34
CA ALA A 19 -28.03 -31.41 25.39
C ALA A 19 -28.41 -32.18 24.09
N ALA A 20 -27.57 -33.18 23.74
CA ALA A 20 -27.88 -34.60 23.39
C ALA A 20 -28.73 -34.92 22.12
N VAL A 21 -28.61 -36.06 21.41
CA VAL A 21 -28.41 -37.48 21.79
C VAL A 21 -27.89 -38.31 20.58
N LEU A 22 -26.93 -39.21 20.88
CA LEU A 22 -26.56 -40.57 20.38
C LEU A 22 -27.00 -41.10 18.98
N ALA A 23 -26.03 -41.66 18.23
CA ALA A 23 -25.74 -43.11 18.11
C ALA A 23 -25.14 -43.49 16.73
N GLY A 24 -24.01 -44.22 16.70
CA GLY A 24 -23.60 -44.93 15.49
C GLY A 24 -22.12 -45.35 15.38
N ALA A 25 -21.83 -46.58 15.80
CA ALA A 25 -20.83 -47.51 15.25
C ALA A 25 -19.31 -47.28 15.45
N CYS A 26 -18.65 -48.37 15.85
CA CYS A 26 -17.22 -48.56 16.09
C CYS A 26 -16.34 -48.51 14.83
N GLY A 27 -15.13 -47.99 14.97
CA GLY A 27 -14.01 -48.20 14.04
C GLY A 27 -12.75 -47.41 14.48
N PRO A 28 -11.56 -48.03 14.63
CA PRO A 28 -10.41 -47.40 15.28
C PRO A 28 -9.47 -46.73 14.26
N SER A 29 -8.88 -45.59 14.60
CA SER A 29 -7.45 -45.25 14.33
C SER A 29 -7.17 -43.75 14.45
N GLY A 30 -6.04 -43.43 15.09
CA GLY A 30 -5.23 -42.26 14.74
C GLY A 30 -5.63 -40.94 15.39
N GLY A 31 -4.97 -40.61 16.50
CA GLY A 31 -4.95 -39.24 17.02
C GLY A 31 -4.26 -38.26 16.07
N GLY A 32 -4.70 -37.01 16.14
CA GLY A 32 -4.14 -35.91 15.38
C GLY A 32 -5.06 -34.70 15.42
N ASP A 33 -5.06 -33.99 16.54
CA ASP A 33 -5.56 -32.62 16.63
C ASP A 33 -4.79 -31.75 15.64
N GLY A 34 -5.51 -31.11 14.71
CA GLY A 34 -4.90 -30.26 13.71
C GLY A 34 -5.93 -29.35 13.08
N ALA A 35 -6.11 -28.18 13.67
CA ALA A 35 -6.85 -27.06 13.10
C ALA A 35 -6.36 -26.78 11.67
N ALA A 36 -7.20 -27.04 10.67
CA ALA A 36 -6.99 -26.52 9.32
C ALA A 36 -7.57 -25.10 9.27
N GLY A 37 -6.75 -24.16 9.72
CA GLY A 37 -6.92 -22.75 9.43
C GLY A 37 -6.73 -22.48 7.92
N ALA A 38 -7.54 -21.55 7.43
CA ALA A 38 -7.23 -20.60 6.37
C ALA A 38 -6.36 -21.10 5.20
N ALA A 39 -7.01 -21.62 4.15
CA ALA A 39 -6.49 -21.44 2.81
C ALA A 39 -6.99 -20.09 2.30
N GLN A 40 -6.14 -19.07 2.43
CA GLN A 40 -6.30 -17.81 1.70
C GLN A 40 -6.01 -18.05 0.23
N ASP A 41 -7.06 -18.04 -0.57
CA ASP A 41 -6.99 -18.02 -2.02
C ASP A 41 -6.23 -16.78 -2.51
N GLY A 42 -5.19 -17.00 -3.34
CA GLY A 42 -4.73 -16.02 -4.32
C GLY A 42 -3.94 -14.80 -3.82
N ARG A 43 -3.02 -14.94 -2.86
CA ARG A 43 -1.96 -13.93 -2.70
C ARG A 43 -0.94 -14.12 -3.81
N GLY A 44 -0.65 -13.05 -4.58
CA GLY A 44 0.33 -13.06 -5.68
C GLY A 44 1.57 -13.89 -5.34
N THR A 45 1.88 -14.87 -6.18
CA THR A 45 2.96 -15.84 -5.94
C THR A 45 4.34 -15.19 -5.98
N GLU A 46 4.47 -14.03 -6.64
CA GLU A 46 5.70 -13.27 -6.73
C GLU A 46 5.69 -12.17 -5.66
N THR A 47 6.50 -12.37 -4.63
CA THR A 47 6.72 -11.32 -3.62
C THR A 47 7.65 -10.27 -4.20
N VAL A 48 7.19 -9.02 -4.19
CA VAL A 48 7.92 -7.84 -4.65
C VAL A 48 7.97 -6.83 -3.51
N ARG A 49 9.15 -6.28 -3.30
CA ARG A 49 9.39 -5.15 -2.42
C ARG A 49 9.26 -3.88 -3.25
N LEU A 50 8.31 -3.02 -2.88
CA LEU A 50 8.30 -1.63 -3.32
C LEU A 50 8.42 -0.77 -2.07
N GLU A 51 9.47 0.02 -2.05
CA GLU A 51 9.69 1.05 -1.05
C GLU A 51 9.62 2.41 -1.73
N VAL A 52 9.17 3.43 -1.00
CA VAL A 52 9.17 4.81 -1.47
C VAL A 52 9.78 5.65 -0.36
N THR A 53 10.82 6.38 -0.69
CA THR A 53 11.46 7.39 0.13
C THR A 53 11.42 8.72 -0.59
N HIS A 54 11.58 9.79 0.17
CA HIS A 54 11.47 11.14 -0.34
C HIS A 54 12.52 12.03 0.29
N ARG A 55 12.95 13.03 -0.46
CA ARG A 55 13.71 14.16 0.06
C ARG A 55 13.32 15.43 -0.67
N SER A 56 13.17 16.51 0.08
CA SER A 56 12.94 17.84 -0.46
C SER A 56 14.21 18.65 -0.34
N GLU A 57 14.68 19.18 -1.47
CA GLU A 57 15.82 20.08 -1.55
C GLU A 57 15.42 21.25 -2.43
N TRP A 58 15.42 22.46 -1.87
CA TRP A 58 14.93 23.66 -2.55
C TRP A 58 13.50 23.44 -3.10
N ARG A 59 13.23 23.91 -4.32
CA ARG A 59 11.94 23.77 -5.03
C ARG A 59 11.88 22.46 -5.83
N GLN A 60 12.50 21.41 -5.31
CA GLN A 60 12.52 20.07 -5.90
C GLN A 60 12.17 19.01 -4.88
N LEU A 61 11.26 18.12 -5.27
CA LEU A 61 10.96 16.89 -4.56
C LEU A 61 11.60 15.73 -5.31
N TRP A 62 12.47 15.01 -4.62
CA TRP A 62 13.04 13.77 -5.10
C TRP A 62 12.27 12.62 -4.50
N ILE A 63 11.87 11.69 -5.35
CA ILE A 63 11.21 10.44 -4.97
C ILE A 63 12.11 9.34 -5.43
N GLU A 64 12.50 8.49 -4.49
CA GLU A 64 13.44 7.39 -4.70
C GLU A 64 12.87 6.16 -4.03
N GLY A 65 12.94 5.01 -4.69
CA GLY A 65 12.43 3.78 -4.12
C GLY A 65 13.27 2.59 -4.50
N ALA A 66 13.51 1.74 -3.50
CA ALA A 66 14.12 0.44 -3.72
C ALA A 66 13.04 -0.55 -4.18
N THR A 67 13.41 -1.41 -5.13
CA THR A 67 12.55 -2.48 -5.61
C THR A 67 13.35 -3.69 -6.10
N ASP A 68 12.72 -4.85 -6.08
CA ASP A 68 13.21 -6.09 -6.67
C ASP A 68 12.57 -6.39 -8.04
N LEU A 69 11.85 -5.42 -8.61
CA LEU A 69 11.48 -5.46 -10.01
C LEU A 69 12.72 -5.53 -10.91
N PRO A 70 12.65 -6.27 -12.03
CA PRO A 70 13.77 -6.36 -12.97
C PRO A 70 14.02 -5.01 -13.65
N ASP A 71 15.26 -4.82 -14.09
CA ASP A 71 15.65 -3.66 -14.87
C ASP A 71 14.81 -3.54 -16.14
N GLY A 72 14.42 -2.30 -16.48
CA GLY A 72 13.52 -2.03 -17.60
C GLY A 72 12.04 -2.10 -17.24
N ALA A 73 11.67 -2.65 -16.07
CA ALA A 73 10.34 -2.46 -15.53
C ALA A 73 10.07 -0.97 -15.32
N SER A 74 8.82 -0.56 -15.52
CA SER A 74 8.39 0.82 -15.27
C SER A 74 7.45 0.87 -14.08
N VAL A 75 7.44 2.00 -13.37
CA VAL A 75 6.42 2.33 -12.37
C VAL A 75 5.83 3.70 -12.69
N ASN A 76 4.52 3.85 -12.52
CA ASN A 76 3.88 5.15 -12.60
C ASN A 76 3.94 5.79 -11.22
N TYR A 77 4.18 7.10 -11.15
CA TYR A 77 4.04 7.86 -9.92
C TYR A 77 3.00 8.95 -10.10
N GLN A 78 2.28 9.23 -9.02
CA GLN A 78 1.40 10.38 -8.90
C GLN A 78 1.65 11.05 -7.56
N VAL A 79 1.85 12.36 -7.61
CA VAL A 79 2.06 13.20 -6.44
C VAL A 79 0.96 14.24 -6.41
N VAL A 80 0.25 14.31 -5.30
CA VAL A 80 -0.91 15.18 -5.10
C VAL A 80 -0.68 16.00 -3.86
N HIS A 81 -0.69 17.32 -3.97
CA HIS A 81 -0.66 18.20 -2.80
C HIS A 81 -2.03 18.25 -2.10
N GLU A 82 -2.07 18.38 -0.78
CA GLU A 82 -3.31 18.34 0.01
C GLU A 82 -4.35 19.39 -0.42
N LEU A 83 -3.90 20.52 -0.96
CA LEU A 83 -4.78 21.58 -1.47
C LEU A 83 -5.45 21.19 -2.79
N ALA A 84 -4.85 20.29 -3.58
CA ALA A 84 -5.48 19.81 -4.82
C ALA A 84 -6.78 19.04 -4.55
N GLU A 85 -6.91 18.44 -3.36
CA GLU A 85 -8.10 17.67 -2.97
C GLU A 85 -9.16 18.54 -2.29
N ARG A 86 -8.78 19.72 -1.79
CA ARG A 86 -9.66 20.62 -1.03
C ARG A 86 -10.14 21.83 -1.84
N ALA A 87 -9.40 22.22 -2.88
CA ALA A 87 -9.73 23.37 -3.71
C ALA A 87 -10.86 23.04 -4.71
N PRO A 88 -11.80 23.96 -4.98
CA PRO A 88 -12.80 23.80 -6.03
C PRO A 88 -12.13 23.53 -7.39
N ALA A 89 -12.64 22.57 -8.16
CA ALA A 89 -12.02 22.16 -9.44
C ALA A 89 -12.05 23.25 -10.53
N ASP A 90 -12.94 24.23 -10.38
CA ASP A 90 -13.11 25.43 -11.19
C ASP A 90 -12.10 26.54 -10.86
N GLU A 91 -11.39 26.40 -9.74
CA GLU A 91 -10.25 27.25 -9.42
C GLU A 91 -8.99 26.65 -10.06
N TRP A 92 -8.29 27.50 -10.83
CA TRP A 92 -7.08 27.16 -11.59
C TRP A 92 -5.79 26.80 -10.79
N PRO A 93 -5.76 26.57 -9.45
CA PRO A 93 -4.59 26.00 -8.79
C PRO A 93 -4.48 24.47 -8.82
N THR A 94 -5.58 23.70 -8.91
CA THR A 94 -5.55 22.25 -8.60
C THR A 94 -4.65 21.43 -9.53
N ALA A 95 -4.71 21.67 -10.85
CA ALA A 95 -3.88 20.96 -11.81
C ALA A 95 -2.38 21.27 -11.64
N ASN A 96 -2.03 22.46 -11.13
CA ASN A 96 -0.65 22.86 -10.87
C ASN A 96 -0.06 22.18 -9.63
N LEU A 97 -0.91 21.57 -8.80
CA LEU A 97 -0.58 20.92 -7.53
C LEU A 97 -0.56 19.40 -7.61
N ILE A 98 -0.62 18.87 -8.85
CA ILE A 98 -0.53 17.45 -9.16
C ILE A 98 0.63 17.27 -10.12
N SER A 99 1.49 16.29 -9.84
CA SER A 99 2.57 15.88 -10.74
C SER A 99 2.53 14.38 -10.90
N SER A 100 2.45 13.89 -12.14
CA SER A 100 2.49 12.47 -12.45
C SER A 100 3.53 12.17 -13.51
N GLY A 101 3.95 10.91 -13.59
CA GLY A 101 4.90 10.48 -14.60
C GLY A 101 5.28 9.02 -14.44
N ARG A 102 6.40 8.66 -15.05
CA ARG A 102 6.94 7.31 -15.04
C ARG A 102 8.40 7.32 -14.63
N ALA A 103 8.79 6.33 -13.83
CA ALA A 103 10.18 6.03 -13.55
C ALA A 103 10.49 4.61 -14.05
N ALA A 104 11.62 4.45 -14.72
CA ALA A 104 12.15 3.13 -15.05
C ALA A 104 12.93 2.59 -13.86
N VAL A 105 12.85 1.29 -13.64
CA VAL A 105 13.66 0.54 -12.68
C VAL A 105 15.01 0.25 -13.32
N ARG A 106 16.07 0.57 -12.59
CA ARG A 106 17.45 0.24 -12.93
C ARG A 106 18.23 -0.04 -11.65
N ASP A 107 19.01 -1.12 -11.65
CA ASP A 107 19.83 -1.55 -10.52
C ASP A 107 19.02 -1.66 -9.21
N GLY A 108 17.80 -2.21 -9.31
CA GLY A 108 16.88 -2.37 -8.17
C GLY A 108 16.36 -1.06 -7.57
N GLN A 109 16.44 0.05 -8.30
CA GLN A 109 16.00 1.36 -7.86
C GLN A 109 15.17 2.06 -8.94
N TYR A 110 14.25 2.90 -8.51
CA TYR A 110 13.58 3.86 -9.38
C TYR A 110 13.64 5.23 -8.72
N TRP A 111 13.70 6.28 -9.54
CA TRP A 111 13.72 7.64 -9.04
C TRP A 111 13.06 8.61 -10.01
N THR A 112 12.56 9.71 -9.46
CA THR A 112 12.08 10.85 -10.24
C THR A 112 12.34 12.16 -9.49
N ARG A 113 12.37 13.25 -10.24
CA ARG A 113 12.50 14.62 -9.71
C ARG A 113 11.29 15.43 -10.15
N ILE A 114 10.63 16.03 -9.19
CA ILE A 114 9.45 16.85 -9.40
C ILE A 114 9.81 18.29 -9.11
N ASN A 115 9.49 19.17 -10.06
CA ASN A 115 9.60 20.60 -9.86
C ASN A 115 8.40 21.08 -9.05
N THR A 116 8.65 21.51 -7.81
CA THR A 116 7.62 21.99 -6.88
C THR A 116 7.61 23.52 -6.80
N PHE A 117 8.21 24.24 -7.76
CA PHE A 117 8.38 25.70 -7.69
C PHE A 117 7.09 26.49 -7.40
N ASN A 118 5.96 26.05 -7.97
CA ASN A 118 4.66 26.72 -7.79
C ASN A 118 3.84 26.13 -6.64
N TRP A 119 4.38 25.17 -5.89
CA TRP A 119 3.65 24.47 -4.83
C TRP A 119 3.87 25.23 -3.51
N PRO A 120 2.78 25.53 -2.78
CA PRO A 120 2.90 26.07 -1.43
C PRO A 120 3.52 25.02 -0.49
N PRO A 121 4.02 25.43 0.68
CA PRO A 121 4.33 24.48 1.76
C PRO A 121 3.08 23.69 2.14
N GLY A 122 3.23 22.40 2.45
CA GLY A 122 2.13 21.54 2.84
C GLY A 122 2.43 20.06 2.68
N ALA A 123 1.40 19.24 2.91
CA ALA A 123 1.48 17.80 2.71
C ALA A 123 1.29 17.41 1.24
N VAL A 124 2.04 16.39 0.81
CA VAL A 124 1.86 15.71 -0.47
C VAL A 124 1.69 14.21 -0.26
N ARG A 125 0.77 13.64 -1.02
CA ARG A 125 0.61 12.20 -1.13
C ARG A 125 1.35 11.71 -2.36
N VAL A 126 2.18 10.68 -2.20
CA VAL A 126 2.93 10.03 -3.28
C VAL A 126 2.38 8.61 -3.45
N VAL A 127 1.82 8.34 -4.62
CA VAL A 127 1.34 7.01 -5.01
C VAL A 127 2.25 6.49 -6.11
N VAL A 128 2.88 5.33 -5.88
CA VAL A 128 3.67 4.62 -6.88
C VAL A 128 2.90 3.37 -7.28
N GLN A 129 2.51 3.28 -8.54
CA GLN A 129 1.68 2.21 -9.06
C GLN A 129 2.47 1.38 -10.06
N PHE A 130 2.29 0.07 -10.00
CA PHE A 130 2.66 -0.75 -11.14
C PHE A 130 1.80 -0.31 -12.34
N PRO A 131 2.40 -0.07 -13.50
CA PRO A 131 1.84 0.85 -14.47
C PRO A 131 0.70 0.20 -15.28
N LEU A 132 -0.12 1.05 -15.89
CA LEU A 132 -1.26 0.73 -16.77
C LEU A 132 -1.01 0.80 -18.32
N PRO A 133 0.22 0.72 -18.87
CA PRO A 133 0.51 0.36 -20.27
C PRO A 133 1.49 -0.83 -20.39
N PRO A 134 1.81 -1.34 -21.61
CA PRO A 134 2.58 -2.57 -21.73
C PRO A 134 3.97 -2.44 -21.10
N GLN A 135 4.26 -3.35 -20.19
CA GLN A 135 5.59 -3.56 -19.64
C GLN A 135 6.42 -4.35 -20.67
N PRO A 136 7.74 -4.46 -20.49
CA PRO A 136 8.51 -5.41 -21.27
C PRO A 136 7.90 -6.83 -21.14
N PRO A 137 7.85 -7.65 -22.20
CA PRO A 137 7.17 -8.95 -22.19
C PRO A 137 7.63 -9.88 -21.06
N GLU A 138 8.91 -9.81 -20.69
CA GLU A 138 9.50 -10.55 -19.58
C GLU A 138 8.94 -10.16 -18.20
N VAL A 139 8.53 -8.89 -18.04
CA VAL A 139 7.94 -8.37 -16.82
C VAL A 139 6.46 -8.75 -16.75
N GLU A 140 5.72 -8.64 -17.85
CA GLU A 140 4.32 -9.07 -17.92
C GLU A 140 4.17 -10.57 -17.69
N ALA A 141 5.04 -11.38 -18.31
CA ALA A 141 5.01 -12.84 -18.15
C ALA A 141 5.19 -13.28 -16.69
N ARG A 142 5.92 -12.50 -15.90
CA ARG A 142 6.21 -12.81 -14.49
C ARG A 142 5.16 -12.24 -13.54
N TYR A 143 4.84 -10.96 -13.68
CA TYR A 143 4.02 -10.23 -12.71
C TYR A 143 2.57 -10.02 -13.14
N GLY A 144 2.23 -10.34 -14.39
CA GLY A 144 0.96 -10.03 -15.02
C GLY A 144 0.95 -8.63 -15.63
N ALA A 145 0.00 -8.37 -16.54
CA ALA A 145 -0.11 -7.12 -17.27
C ALA A 145 -0.48 -5.94 -16.36
N PHE A 146 -1.19 -6.20 -15.27
CA PHE A 146 -1.62 -5.22 -14.27
C PHE A 146 -0.99 -5.46 -12.90
N GLY A 147 0.00 -6.35 -12.81
CA GLY A 147 0.63 -6.73 -11.56
C GLY A 147 -0.22 -7.71 -10.73
N GLU A 148 -1.08 -8.51 -11.37
CA GLU A 148 -1.97 -9.49 -10.73
C GLU A 148 -1.21 -10.46 -9.81
N HIS A 149 0.06 -10.73 -10.13
CA HIS A 149 0.91 -11.63 -9.35
C HIS A 149 1.81 -10.90 -8.34
N LEU A 150 1.77 -9.56 -8.27
CA LEU A 150 2.52 -8.79 -7.28
C LEU A 150 1.91 -8.97 -5.89
N GLY A 151 2.67 -9.60 -5.00
CA GLY A 151 2.44 -9.60 -3.55
C GLY A 151 3.55 -8.85 -2.83
N GLY A 152 3.34 -8.48 -1.58
CA GLY A 152 4.39 -7.83 -0.77
C GLY A 152 3.81 -7.05 0.40
N ASN A 153 4.62 -6.79 1.42
CA ASN A 153 4.15 -6.15 2.65
C ASN A 153 3.63 -4.72 2.43
N ASN A 154 4.18 -4.01 1.45
CA ASN A 154 3.83 -2.63 1.16
C ASN A 154 2.88 -2.50 -0.04
N VAL A 155 2.54 -3.63 -0.68
CA VAL A 155 1.71 -3.64 -1.89
C VAL A 155 0.24 -3.58 -1.50
N ILE A 156 -0.40 -2.48 -1.85
CA ILE A 156 -1.86 -2.29 -1.77
C ILE A 156 -2.49 -2.52 -3.14
N GLU A 157 -3.81 -2.66 -3.16
CA GLU A 157 -4.59 -2.73 -4.40
C GLU A 157 -5.43 -1.47 -4.55
N LEU A 158 -5.28 -0.78 -5.67
CA LEU A 158 -5.99 0.45 -6.00
C LEU A 158 -6.65 0.29 -7.37
N ALA A 159 -7.99 0.32 -7.40
CA ALA A 159 -8.79 0.17 -8.62
C ALA A 159 -8.43 -1.06 -9.48
N GLY A 160 -8.04 -2.17 -8.85
CA GLY A 160 -7.65 -3.41 -9.53
C GLY A 160 -6.18 -3.46 -9.98
N THR A 161 -5.36 -2.48 -9.59
CA THR A 161 -3.91 -2.44 -9.89
C THR A 161 -3.11 -2.44 -8.59
N LYS A 162 -1.97 -3.10 -8.58
CA LYS A 162 -1.08 -3.12 -7.39
C LYS A 162 -0.26 -1.84 -7.30
N ALA A 163 -0.20 -1.27 -6.10
CA ALA A 163 0.42 0.02 -5.83
C ALA A 163 1.10 0.04 -4.46
N VAL A 164 1.91 1.06 -4.21
CA VAL A 164 2.40 1.47 -2.90
C VAL A 164 2.07 2.94 -2.73
N GLU A 165 1.53 3.28 -1.56
CA GLU A 165 1.19 4.65 -1.20
C GLU A 165 2.04 5.07 0.00
N VAL A 166 2.64 6.26 -0.08
CA VAL A 166 3.27 6.92 1.05
C VAL A 166 2.85 8.38 1.11
N GLU A 167 2.65 8.88 2.32
CA GLU A 167 2.49 10.32 2.55
C GLU A 167 3.83 10.96 2.90
N HIS A 168 4.03 12.19 2.42
CA HIS A 168 5.17 13.02 2.76
C HIS A 168 4.73 14.46 3.00
N ALA A 169 5.17 15.07 4.08
CA ALA A 169 5.06 16.51 4.25
C ALA A 169 6.43 17.16 4.04
N PHE A 170 6.47 18.22 3.23
CA PHE A 170 7.67 19.04 3.10
C PHE A 170 7.40 20.48 3.51
N ASP A 171 8.41 21.11 4.10
CA ASP A 171 8.45 22.55 4.33
C ASP A 171 9.20 23.22 3.20
N HIS A 172 8.51 23.98 2.34
CA HIS A 172 9.17 24.84 1.38
C HIS A 172 9.79 26.05 2.09
N ARG A 173 11.12 26.08 2.18
CA ARG A 173 11.86 27.29 2.56
C ARG A 173 12.05 28.17 1.33
N ARG A 174 11.67 29.45 1.45
CA ARG A 174 11.88 30.47 0.42
C ARG A 174 13.35 30.84 0.29
#